data_AF-A0A1V4ZEE5-F1
#
_entry.id   AF-A0A1V4ZEE5-F1
#
_cell.length_a   1.000
_cell.length_b   1.000
_cell.length_c   1.000
_cell.angle_alpha   90.00
_cell.angle_beta   90.00
_cell.angle_gamma   90.00
#
_symmetry.space_group_name_H-M   'P 1'
#
loop_
_entity.id
_entity.type
_entity.pdbx_description
1 polymer ?
#
loop_
_entity_poly.entity_id
_entity_poly.type
_entity_poly.pdbx_seq_one_letter_code
_entity_poly.pdbx_strand_id
1 'polypeptide(L)'
;MIPPGNYSVSRSGRCWYGMQKLPSLLEAFTREIPGVKDGKDIEYIHRMRVASRRLRAALPLFEPCFPEKEYRAWMRQLSKITRALGEARDTDVQIAFLQKHQKKDRSGKLRQGLRNAAVEPPESPAIRYLLAELQKKRSRIQDRVLVSLGGLEKSGITGAMQTEFSRQVLDLRAARRRPPLHGLPAIAAYRISRRLSRLLHYEPWIHHPEAVAEHHATRIAAKKLRYTMEIYGTLYRNGLRKPLVRVKKIQEMLGDIHDCDVWIDHVSQILLRERTLLRSSRSSERPDPATLASLRTFLRQREGARMQMYRRFVRFWESLSRAGLWADLLRTLDTGRRTLFLPPPRPESDGIPDAVKALAGQVPDVAEHSRHVTRLAHVLFDSLVSLHGLGSRDRSLLEVAGLLHDTGWSGGKDGHSGRGALIVFTDETLPYDLQERAIISLAIACHRGQADPDSLPFFSLLTTENRERALALAALLRVADGLDFMHSGAVRSIRCTLVSDKVFIDVEGAGDLAAEKERARLKGDLFARVFHSRPVVR
;
A
#
# COMPACT_ATOMS: atom_id res chain seq x y z
N MET A 1 -17.59 -1.49 5.92
CA MET A 1 -18.45 -0.88 4.88
C MET A 1 -18.81 0.51 5.36
N ILE A 2 -18.70 1.53 4.51
CA ILE A 2 -19.07 2.92 4.81
C ILE A 2 -20.48 3.13 4.22
N PRO A 3 -21.47 3.64 4.96
CA PRO A 3 -22.78 3.94 4.39
C PRO A 3 -22.70 5.20 3.50
N PRO A 4 -23.35 5.23 2.33
CA PRO A 4 -23.26 6.37 1.43
C PRO A 4 -24.21 7.49 1.88
N GLY A 5 -23.64 8.62 2.32
CA GLY A 5 -24.36 9.88 2.32
C GLY A 5 -24.53 10.37 0.88
N ASN A 6 -25.75 10.28 0.32
CA ASN A 6 -26.36 10.99 -0.83
C ASN A 6 -25.55 11.44 -2.07
N TYR A 7 -24.30 11.03 -2.25
CA TYR A 7 -23.61 11.00 -3.52
C TYR A 7 -23.73 9.59 -4.07
N SER A 8 -24.27 9.42 -5.28
CA SER A 8 -24.17 8.13 -5.97
C SER A 8 -22.69 7.75 -5.98
N VAL A 9 -22.36 6.56 -5.49
CA VAL A 9 -20.98 6.07 -5.34
C VAL A 9 -20.16 6.24 -6.65
N SER A 10 -20.85 6.16 -7.79
CA SER A 10 -20.35 6.43 -9.15
C SER A 10 -19.79 7.84 -9.39
N ARG A 11 -20.11 8.83 -8.55
CA ARG A 11 -19.74 10.25 -8.71
C ARG A 11 -18.67 10.72 -7.72
N SER A 12 -18.02 9.83 -6.96
CA SER A 12 -16.89 10.24 -6.10
C SER A 12 -15.65 10.63 -6.90
N GLY A 13 -14.76 11.42 -6.29
CA GLY A 13 -13.47 11.80 -6.90
C GLY A 13 -12.59 10.59 -7.22
N ARG A 14 -12.66 9.53 -6.40
CA ARG A 14 -11.97 8.25 -6.55
C ARG A 14 -12.48 7.48 -7.75
N CYS A 15 -13.80 7.41 -7.95
CA CYS A 15 -14.34 6.75 -9.13
C CYS A 15 -14.04 7.54 -10.39
N TRP A 16 -14.13 8.87 -10.33
CA TRP A 16 -13.67 9.75 -11.40
C TRP A 16 -12.20 9.47 -11.77
N TYR A 17 -11.31 9.41 -10.79
CA TYR A 17 -9.89 9.12 -11.02
C TYR A 17 -9.65 7.71 -11.55
N GLY A 18 -10.39 6.72 -11.04
CA GLY A 18 -10.32 5.33 -11.48
C GLY A 18 -10.69 5.17 -12.95
N MET A 19 -11.75 5.87 -13.40
CA MET A 19 -12.20 5.84 -14.80
C MET A 19 -11.22 6.48 -15.78
N GLN A 20 -10.27 7.31 -15.31
CA GLN A 20 -9.17 7.79 -16.16
C GLN A 20 -8.06 6.76 -16.39
N LYS A 21 -8.06 5.65 -15.64
CA LYS A 21 -6.96 4.67 -15.62
C LYS A 21 -7.42 3.28 -16.04
N LEU A 22 -8.49 2.79 -15.43
CA LEU A 22 -8.95 1.40 -15.56
C LEU A 22 -9.30 0.98 -17.00
N PRO A 23 -9.97 1.81 -17.83
CA PRO A 23 -10.28 1.43 -19.21
C PRO A 23 -9.04 1.07 -20.03
N SER A 24 -7.98 1.90 -19.97
CA SER A 24 -6.73 1.65 -20.68
C SER A 24 -6.00 0.38 -20.23
N LEU A 25 -6.13 0.02 -18.93
CA LEU A 25 -5.54 -1.21 -18.39
C LEU A 25 -6.32 -2.45 -18.84
N LEU A 26 -7.65 -2.35 -18.94
CA LEU A 26 -8.50 -3.41 -19.46
C LEU A 26 -8.26 -3.62 -20.95
N GLU A 27 -8.18 -2.55 -21.74
CA GLU A 27 -7.89 -2.60 -23.17
C GLU A 27 -6.53 -3.26 -23.45
N ALA A 28 -5.48 -2.86 -22.72
CA ALA A 28 -4.16 -3.48 -22.85
C ALA A 28 -4.16 -4.97 -22.48
N PHE A 29 -5.10 -5.42 -21.66
CA PHE A 29 -5.27 -6.83 -21.30
C PHE A 29 -6.06 -7.60 -22.37
N THR A 30 -7.18 -7.04 -22.85
CA THR A 30 -8.05 -7.71 -23.82
C THR A 30 -7.45 -7.78 -25.21
N ARG A 31 -6.65 -6.77 -25.62
CA ARG A 31 -5.99 -6.72 -26.93
C ARG A 31 -5.07 -7.91 -27.20
N GLU A 32 -4.48 -8.49 -26.15
CA GLU A 32 -3.53 -9.60 -26.28
C GLU A 32 -4.22 -10.98 -26.35
N ILE A 33 -5.53 -11.06 -26.09
CA ILE A 33 -6.29 -12.33 -26.07
C ILE A 33 -6.14 -13.12 -27.38
N PRO A 34 -6.34 -12.53 -28.58
CA PRO A 34 -6.24 -13.27 -29.84
C PRO A 34 -4.84 -13.86 -30.06
N GLY A 35 -3.78 -13.11 -29.74
CA GLY A 35 -2.40 -13.58 -29.90
C GLY A 35 -2.00 -14.69 -28.93
N VAL A 36 -2.54 -14.67 -27.70
CA VAL A 36 -2.33 -15.78 -26.74
C VAL A 36 -3.02 -17.06 -27.21
N LYS A 37 -4.17 -16.96 -27.89
CA LYS A 37 -4.85 -18.11 -28.49
C LYS A 37 -4.08 -18.72 -29.66
N ASP A 38 -3.60 -17.86 -30.56
CA ASP A 38 -2.82 -18.29 -31.72
C ASP A 38 -1.51 -18.99 -31.30
N GLY A 39 -0.90 -18.54 -30.21
CA GLY A 39 0.21 -19.25 -29.56
C GLY A 39 1.54 -19.21 -30.33
N LYS A 40 1.65 -18.46 -31.42
CA LYS A 40 2.87 -18.36 -32.25
C LYS A 40 3.97 -17.50 -31.63
N ASP A 41 3.62 -16.48 -30.85
CA ASP A 41 4.57 -15.56 -30.22
C ASP A 41 4.37 -15.50 -28.69
N ILE A 42 5.42 -15.87 -27.95
CA ILE A 42 5.45 -15.85 -26.48
C ILE A 42 5.32 -14.44 -25.90
N GLU A 43 5.57 -13.39 -26.69
CA GLU A 43 5.44 -12.01 -26.22
C GLU A 43 3.99 -11.59 -25.98
N TYR A 44 3.01 -12.24 -26.63
CA TYR A 44 1.59 -12.04 -26.27
C TYR A 44 1.32 -12.47 -24.82
N ILE A 45 1.87 -13.61 -24.39
CA ILE A 45 1.77 -14.07 -22.99
C ILE A 45 2.45 -13.06 -22.06
N HIS A 46 3.62 -12.55 -22.44
CA HIS A 46 4.31 -11.53 -21.65
C HIS A 46 3.48 -10.27 -21.45
N ARG A 47 3.01 -9.67 -22.55
CA ARG A 47 2.23 -8.42 -22.55
C ARG A 47 0.91 -8.60 -21.81
N MET A 48 0.16 -9.67 -22.09
CA MET A 48 -1.10 -9.97 -21.41
C MET A 48 -0.90 -10.15 -19.89
N ARG A 49 0.17 -10.84 -19.48
CA ARG A 49 0.51 -11.02 -18.07
C ARG A 49 0.89 -9.71 -17.39
N VAL A 50 1.62 -8.82 -18.08
CA VAL A 50 1.95 -7.50 -17.54
C VAL A 50 0.68 -6.66 -17.34
N ALA A 51 -0.20 -6.64 -18.35
CA ALA A 51 -1.47 -5.94 -18.28
C ALA A 51 -2.39 -6.48 -17.16
N SER A 52 -2.53 -7.81 -17.05
CA SER A 52 -3.37 -8.45 -16.02
C SER A 52 -2.87 -8.16 -14.60
N ARG A 53 -1.55 -8.17 -14.37
CA ARG A 53 -0.95 -7.78 -13.08
C ARG A 53 -1.23 -6.33 -12.72
N ARG A 54 -1.13 -5.41 -13.69
CA ARG A 54 -1.43 -3.98 -13.48
C ARG A 54 -2.91 -3.77 -13.18
N LEU A 55 -3.80 -4.43 -13.92
CA LEU A 55 -5.24 -4.38 -13.69
C LEU A 55 -5.60 -4.92 -12.30
N ARG A 56 -5.03 -6.06 -11.89
CA ARG A 56 -5.20 -6.62 -10.53
C ARG A 56 -4.59 -5.78 -9.42
N ALA A 57 -3.58 -4.96 -9.71
CA ALA A 57 -3.03 -4.02 -8.75
C ALA A 57 -3.88 -2.74 -8.65
N ALA A 58 -4.56 -2.36 -9.74
CA ALA A 58 -5.38 -1.16 -9.83
C ALA A 58 -6.80 -1.34 -9.32
N LEU A 59 -7.50 -2.40 -9.70
CA LEU A 59 -8.90 -2.64 -9.32
C LEU A 59 -9.16 -2.53 -7.81
N PRO A 60 -8.34 -3.12 -6.92
CA PRO A 60 -8.55 -3.00 -5.47
C PRO A 60 -8.45 -1.56 -4.94
N LEU A 61 -7.79 -0.66 -5.67
CA LEU A 61 -7.73 0.75 -5.29
C LEU A 61 -9.08 1.45 -5.48
N PHE A 62 -9.93 0.93 -6.37
CA PHE A 62 -11.21 1.49 -6.75
C PHE A 62 -12.36 0.53 -6.41
N GLU A 63 -12.14 -0.45 -5.54
CA GLU A 63 -13.16 -1.43 -5.11
C GLU A 63 -14.50 -0.78 -4.73
N PRO A 64 -14.55 0.33 -3.95
CA PRO A 64 -15.82 0.96 -3.61
C PRO A 64 -16.59 1.50 -4.81
N CYS A 65 -15.97 1.67 -5.99
CA CYS A 65 -16.63 2.16 -7.19
C CYS A 65 -17.46 1.12 -7.92
N PHE A 66 -17.47 -0.12 -7.45
CA PHE A 66 -18.11 -1.25 -8.13
C PHE A 66 -19.01 -2.02 -7.17
N PRO A 67 -20.11 -2.62 -7.67
CA PRO A 67 -20.90 -3.55 -6.90
C PRO A 67 -20.05 -4.72 -6.39
N GLU A 68 -20.17 -5.02 -5.10
CA GLU A 68 -19.28 -5.98 -4.43
C GLU A 68 -19.28 -7.37 -5.09
N LYS A 69 -20.45 -7.87 -5.49
CA LYS A 69 -20.62 -9.17 -6.15
C LYS A 69 -19.87 -9.24 -7.49
N GLU A 70 -20.00 -8.19 -8.30
CA GLU A 70 -19.36 -8.09 -9.63
C GLU A 70 -17.85 -7.96 -9.48
N TYR A 71 -17.38 -7.06 -8.62
CA TYR A 71 -15.97 -6.87 -8.33
C TYR A 71 -15.30 -8.18 -7.88
N ARG A 72 -15.92 -8.92 -6.95
CA ARG A 72 -15.42 -10.23 -6.49
C ARG A 72 -15.37 -11.24 -7.63
N ALA A 73 -16.36 -11.26 -8.53
CA ALA A 73 -16.34 -12.13 -9.71
C ALA A 73 -15.18 -11.78 -10.66
N TRP A 74 -14.99 -10.50 -10.96
CA TRP A 74 -13.89 -10.02 -11.80
C TRP A 74 -12.54 -10.41 -11.23
N MET A 75 -12.31 -10.13 -9.95
CA MET A 75 -11.04 -10.43 -9.27
C MET A 75 -10.73 -11.93 -9.26
N ARG A 76 -11.75 -12.80 -9.07
CA ARG A 76 -11.56 -14.26 -9.13
C ARG A 76 -11.08 -14.71 -10.50
N GLN A 77 -11.74 -14.29 -11.59
CA GLN A 77 -11.37 -14.70 -12.94
C GLN A 77 -10.03 -14.10 -13.38
N LEU A 78 -9.80 -12.82 -13.11
CA LEU A 78 -8.50 -12.18 -13.36
C LEU A 78 -7.36 -12.87 -12.61
N SER A 79 -7.60 -13.32 -11.38
CA SER A 79 -6.60 -14.06 -10.61
C SER A 79 -6.24 -15.41 -11.26
N LYS A 80 -7.24 -16.17 -11.72
CA LYS A 80 -7.04 -17.46 -12.40
C LYS A 80 -6.17 -17.31 -13.65
N ILE A 81 -6.55 -16.42 -14.58
CA ILE A 81 -5.80 -16.21 -15.82
C ILE A 81 -4.41 -15.62 -15.55
N THR A 82 -4.27 -14.70 -14.59
CA THR A 82 -2.95 -14.13 -14.24
C THR A 82 -2.00 -15.20 -13.69
N ARG A 83 -2.50 -16.18 -12.94
CA ARG A 83 -1.69 -17.29 -12.43
C ARG A 83 -1.20 -18.19 -13.57
N ALA A 84 -2.11 -18.61 -14.45
CA ALA A 84 -1.75 -19.44 -15.62
C ALA A 84 -0.71 -18.75 -16.52
N LEU A 85 -0.93 -17.46 -16.83
CA LEU A 85 0.04 -16.65 -17.59
C LEU A 85 1.37 -16.46 -16.86
N GLY A 86 1.33 -16.43 -15.52
CA GLY A 86 2.53 -16.37 -14.66
C GLY A 86 3.39 -17.61 -14.82
N GLU A 87 2.80 -18.79 -14.63
CA GLU A 87 3.48 -20.09 -14.76
C GLU A 87 4.09 -20.26 -16.17
N ALA A 88 3.35 -19.86 -17.22
CA ALA A 88 3.84 -19.89 -18.59
C ALA A 88 5.05 -18.96 -18.80
N ARG A 89 4.93 -17.68 -18.42
CA ARG A 89 6.00 -16.71 -18.63
C ARG A 89 7.25 -17.01 -17.80
N ASP A 90 7.09 -17.50 -16.58
CA ASP A 90 8.23 -17.87 -15.75
C ASP A 90 9.02 -19.01 -16.42
N THR A 91 8.33 -19.98 -17.01
CA THR A 91 8.94 -21.05 -17.82
C THR A 91 9.59 -20.50 -19.11
N ASP A 92 8.92 -19.59 -19.84
CA ASP A 92 9.47 -18.96 -21.05
C ASP A 92 10.77 -18.19 -20.75
N VAL A 93 10.82 -17.48 -19.62
CA VAL A 93 12.02 -16.74 -19.18
C VAL A 93 13.17 -17.71 -18.86
N GLN A 94 12.90 -18.84 -18.21
CA GLN A 94 13.92 -19.86 -17.93
C GLN A 94 14.46 -20.50 -19.22
N ILE A 95 13.59 -20.81 -20.19
CA ILE A 95 13.99 -21.32 -21.50
C ILE A 95 14.88 -20.30 -22.22
N ALA A 96 14.44 -19.04 -22.30
CA ALA A 96 15.20 -17.96 -22.94
C ALA A 96 16.57 -17.74 -22.27
N PHE A 97 16.63 -17.87 -20.94
CA PHE A 97 17.87 -17.79 -20.17
C PHE A 97 18.87 -18.89 -20.60
N LEU A 98 18.43 -20.15 -20.67
CA LEU A 98 19.29 -21.27 -21.08
C LEU A 98 19.73 -21.16 -22.56
N GLN A 99 18.81 -20.80 -23.46
CA GLN A 99 19.12 -20.57 -24.87
C GLN A 99 20.18 -19.47 -25.06
N LYS A 100 20.13 -18.40 -24.26
CA LYS A 100 21.12 -17.33 -24.30
C LYS A 100 22.51 -17.81 -23.87
N HIS A 101 22.60 -18.69 -22.86
CA HIS A 101 23.87 -19.29 -22.45
C HIS A 101 24.43 -20.19 -23.56
N GLN A 102 23.60 -21.06 -24.13
CA GLN A 102 23.98 -21.94 -25.24
C GLN A 102 24.51 -21.15 -26.47
N LYS A 103 23.89 -20.01 -26.81
CA LYS A 103 24.34 -19.14 -27.92
C LYS A 103 25.66 -18.40 -27.62
N LYS A 104 25.85 -17.93 -26.39
CA LYS A 104 27.12 -17.31 -25.96
C LYS A 104 28.28 -18.30 -26.08
N ASP A 105 28.05 -19.54 -25.69
CA ASP A 105 29.05 -20.61 -25.76
C ASP A 105 29.47 -20.90 -27.21
N ARG A 106 28.50 -21.02 -28.12
CA ARG A 106 28.77 -21.19 -29.57
C ARG A 106 29.56 -20.02 -30.16
N SER A 107 29.21 -18.80 -29.78
CA SER A 107 29.86 -17.58 -30.29
C SER A 107 31.29 -17.39 -29.75
N GLY A 108 31.54 -17.78 -28.50
CA GLY A 108 32.87 -17.79 -27.89
C GLY A 108 33.83 -18.76 -28.59
N LYS A 109 33.35 -19.98 -28.89
CA LYS A 109 34.12 -20.98 -29.66
C LYS A 109 34.47 -20.49 -31.06
N LEU A 110 33.54 -19.83 -31.75
CA LEU A 110 33.77 -19.31 -33.10
C LEU A 110 34.82 -18.19 -33.11
N ARG A 111 34.84 -17.32 -32.08
CA ARG A 111 35.82 -16.23 -31.94
C ARG A 111 37.24 -16.70 -31.60
N GLN A 112 37.40 -17.84 -30.92
CA GLN A 112 38.72 -18.38 -30.58
C GLN A 112 39.34 -19.25 -31.69
N GLY A 113 38.75 -19.34 -32.87
CA GLY A 113 39.28 -20.16 -33.97
C GLY A 113 39.23 -21.68 -33.72
N LEU A 114 38.64 -22.11 -32.60
CA LEU A 114 38.49 -23.49 -32.20
C LEU A 114 37.31 -24.13 -32.95
N ARG A 115 37.45 -24.32 -34.27
CA ARG A 115 36.45 -25.05 -35.08
C ARG A 115 36.39 -26.55 -34.73
N ASN A 116 37.49 -27.13 -34.21
CA ASN A 116 37.64 -28.58 -34.03
C ASN A 116 38.00 -29.05 -32.60
N ALA A 117 38.03 -28.18 -31.58
CA ALA A 117 38.23 -28.65 -30.20
C ALA A 117 36.90 -29.16 -29.61
N ALA A 118 36.78 -30.49 -29.55
CA ALA A 118 35.61 -31.25 -29.10
C ALA A 118 35.27 -31.12 -27.60
N VAL A 119 35.86 -30.16 -26.86
CA VAL A 119 35.55 -29.97 -25.45
C VAL A 119 34.27 -29.13 -25.35
N GLU A 120 33.14 -29.79 -25.16
CA GLU A 120 31.89 -29.15 -24.76
C GLU A 120 32.14 -28.34 -23.47
N PRO A 121 31.65 -27.09 -23.35
CA PRO A 121 31.74 -26.37 -22.09
C PRO A 121 31.19 -27.23 -20.95
N PRO A 122 31.79 -27.18 -19.74
CA PRO A 122 31.40 -28.05 -18.64
C PRO A 122 29.89 -28.00 -18.30
N GLU A 123 29.20 -26.92 -18.65
CA GLU A 123 27.78 -26.64 -18.37
C GLU A 123 26.82 -27.10 -19.48
N SER A 124 27.32 -27.45 -20.67
CA SER A 124 26.48 -27.72 -21.84
C SER A 124 25.57 -28.96 -21.70
N PRO A 125 26.02 -30.09 -21.12
CA PRO A 125 25.14 -31.22 -20.81
C PRO A 125 23.97 -30.82 -19.89
N ALA A 126 24.25 -30.06 -18.82
CA ALA A 126 23.21 -29.55 -17.91
C ALA A 126 22.23 -28.62 -18.62
N ILE A 127 22.71 -27.70 -19.45
CA ILE A 127 21.85 -26.78 -20.22
C ILE A 127 20.92 -27.56 -21.14
N ARG A 128 21.43 -28.57 -21.86
CA ARG A 128 20.60 -29.42 -22.76
C ARG A 128 19.53 -30.18 -21.98
N TYR A 129 19.90 -30.79 -20.85
CA TYR A 129 18.98 -31.52 -19.97
C TYR A 129 17.86 -30.61 -19.45
N LEU A 130 18.22 -29.48 -18.84
CA LEU A 130 17.25 -28.53 -18.26
C LEU A 130 16.35 -27.91 -19.34
N LEU A 131 16.89 -27.63 -20.53
CA LEU A 131 16.10 -27.09 -21.64
C LEU A 131 15.01 -28.07 -22.08
N ALA A 132 15.36 -29.36 -22.25
CA ALA A 132 14.41 -30.40 -22.65
C ALA A 132 13.29 -30.58 -21.61
N GLU A 133 13.64 -30.59 -20.32
CA GLU A 133 12.67 -30.67 -19.22
C GLU A 133 11.70 -29.47 -19.25
N LEU A 134 12.24 -28.25 -19.37
CA LEU A 134 11.44 -27.03 -19.39
C LEU A 134 10.56 -26.92 -20.63
N GLN A 135 11.02 -27.37 -21.80
CA GLN A 135 10.20 -27.42 -23.01
C GLN A 135 9.02 -28.39 -22.84
N LYS A 136 9.26 -29.60 -22.32
CA LYS A 136 8.20 -30.58 -22.00
C LYS A 136 7.19 -30.00 -21.00
N LYS A 137 7.68 -29.31 -19.96
CA LYS A 137 6.85 -28.61 -18.97
C LYS A 137 6.02 -27.49 -19.60
N ARG A 138 6.63 -26.69 -20.48
CA ARG A 138 5.98 -25.53 -21.11
C ARG A 138 4.82 -25.94 -22.00
N SER A 139 4.94 -27.04 -22.74
CA SER A 139 3.85 -27.60 -23.54
C SER A 139 2.63 -27.94 -22.68
N ARG A 140 2.83 -28.59 -21.53
CA ARG A 140 1.73 -28.91 -20.58
C ARG A 140 1.09 -27.65 -19.96
N ILE A 141 1.88 -26.59 -19.75
CA ILE A 141 1.36 -25.33 -19.23
C ILE A 141 0.52 -24.60 -20.29
N GLN A 142 0.81 -24.78 -21.58
CA GLN A 142 0.04 -24.14 -22.66
C GLN A 142 -1.44 -24.53 -22.59
N ASP A 143 -1.74 -25.81 -22.37
CA ASP A 143 -3.11 -26.30 -22.24
C ASP A 143 -3.85 -25.61 -21.09
N ARG A 144 -3.18 -25.41 -19.95
CA ARG A 144 -3.75 -24.71 -18.80
C ARG A 144 -4.02 -23.23 -19.08
N VAL A 145 -3.17 -22.58 -19.86
CA VAL A 145 -3.38 -21.20 -20.31
C VAL A 145 -4.63 -21.13 -21.19
N LEU A 146 -4.75 -22.02 -22.17
CA LEU A 146 -5.90 -22.07 -23.07
C LEU A 146 -7.21 -22.39 -22.34
N VAL A 147 -7.20 -23.34 -21.40
CA VAL A 147 -8.36 -23.65 -20.54
C VAL A 147 -8.75 -22.45 -19.69
N SER A 148 -7.78 -21.77 -19.07
CA SER A 148 -8.04 -20.58 -18.26
C SER A 148 -8.58 -19.42 -19.10
N LEU A 149 -8.09 -19.28 -20.33
CA LEU A 149 -8.53 -18.25 -21.27
C LEU A 149 -9.97 -18.53 -21.75
N GLY A 150 -10.28 -19.77 -22.10
CA GLY A 150 -11.66 -20.18 -22.43
C GLY A 150 -12.62 -19.96 -21.26
N GLY A 151 -12.19 -20.23 -20.02
CA GLY A 151 -12.96 -19.91 -18.82
C GLY A 151 -13.20 -18.41 -18.61
N LEU A 152 -12.20 -17.58 -18.91
CA LEU A 152 -12.32 -16.12 -18.86
C LEU A 152 -13.36 -15.63 -19.88
N GLU A 153 -13.29 -16.09 -21.12
CA GLU A 153 -14.22 -15.67 -22.18
C GLU A 153 -15.66 -16.11 -21.89
N LYS A 154 -15.86 -17.38 -21.51
CA LYS A 154 -17.17 -17.91 -21.11
C LYS A 154 -17.78 -17.14 -19.94
N SER A 155 -16.96 -16.58 -19.06
CA SER A 155 -17.45 -15.81 -17.92
C SER A 155 -17.98 -14.42 -18.29
N GLY A 156 -17.68 -13.91 -19.49
CA GLY A 156 -18.14 -12.60 -19.96
C GLY A 156 -17.59 -11.39 -19.17
N ILE A 157 -16.67 -11.60 -18.22
CA ILE A 157 -16.28 -10.53 -17.29
C ILE A 157 -15.58 -9.36 -17.97
N THR A 158 -14.84 -9.58 -19.05
CA THR A 158 -14.16 -8.50 -19.79
C THR A 158 -15.16 -7.57 -20.46
N GLY A 159 -16.22 -8.13 -21.05
CA GLY A 159 -17.34 -7.36 -21.59
C GLY A 159 -18.12 -6.65 -20.49
N ALA A 160 -18.43 -7.34 -19.39
CA ALA A 160 -19.11 -6.73 -18.24
C ALA A 160 -18.34 -5.53 -17.66
N MET A 161 -17.02 -5.67 -17.50
CA MET A 161 -16.14 -4.57 -17.06
C MET A 161 -16.13 -3.42 -18.06
N GLN A 162 -16.05 -3.70 -19.36
CA GLN A 162 -16.06 -2.67 -20.40
C GLN A 162 -17.37 -1.87 -20.41
N THR A 163 -18.50 -2.56 -20.29
CA THR A 163 -19.83 -1.94 -20.18
C THR A 163 -19.90 -1.05 -18.93
N GLU A 164 -19.50 -1.58 -17.77
CA GLU A 164 -19.57 -0.82 -16.52
C GLU A 164 -18.63 0.40 -16.52
N PHE A 165 -17.41 0.26 -17.04
CA PHE A 165 -16.48 1.39 -17.15
C PHE A 165 -17.01 2.46 -18.12
N SER A 166 -17.57 2.05 -19.24
CA SER A 166 -18.14 2.98 -20.22
C SER A 166 -19.35 3.72 -19.64
N ARG A 167 -20.22 3.00 -18.92
CA ARG A 167 -21.37 3.57 -18.21
C ARG A 167 -20.92 4.64 -17.20
N GLN A 168 -19.94 4.34 -16.35
CA GLN A 168 -19.42 5.31 -15.39
C GLN A 168 -18.74 6.51 -16.06
N VAL A 169 -17.99 6.31 -17.16
CA VAL A 169 -17.40 7.42 -17.92
C VAL A 169 -18.48 8.35 -18.47
N LEU A 170 -19.59 7.80 -18.98
CA LEU A 170 -20.73 8.59 -19.45
C LEU A 170 -21.41 9.34 -18.30
N ASP A 171 -21.68 8.67 -17.18
CA ASP A 171 -22.27 9.28 -15.97
C ASP A 171 -21.43 10.47 -15.48
N LEU A 172 -20.11 10.32 -15.47
CA LEU A 172 -19.17 11.35 -15.05
C LEU A 172 -19.08 12.53 -16.04
N ARG A 173 -19.24 12.28 -17.35
CA ARG A 173 -19.30 13.34 -18.37
C ARG A 173 -20.62 14.09 -18.35
N ALA A 174 -21.72 13.39 -18.05
CA ALA A 174 -23.05 13.98 -17.93
C ALA A 174 -23.22 14.82 -16.64
N ALA A 175 -22.37 14.62 -15.63
CA ALA A 175 -22.41 15.37 -14.39
C ALA A 175 -22.11 16.86 -14.62
N ARG A 176 -23.05 17.74 -14.26
CA ARG A 176 -22.91 19.21 -14.37
C ARG A 176 -21.73 19.78 -13.57
N ARG A 177 -21.33 19.11 -12.50
CA ARG A 177 -20.22 19.52 -11.63
C ARG A 177 -19.26 18.36 -11.44
N ARG A 178 -17.97 18.68 -11.51
CA ARG A 178 -16.90 17.74 -11.19
C ARG A 178 -16.91 17.43 -9.69
N PRO A 179 -16.66 16.18 -9.28
CA PRO A 179 -16.54 15.88 -7.86
C PRO A 179 -15.34 16.56 -7.20
N PRO A 180 -15.38 16.77 -5.88
CA PRO A 180 -14.23 17.22 -5.12
C PRO A 180 -13.09 16.20 -5.27
N LEU A 181 -11.90 16.69 -5.63
CA LEU A 181 -10.72 15.85 -5.86
C LEU A 181 -9.62 16.01 -4.80
N HIS A 182 -9.79 16.95 -3.87
CA HIS A 182 -8.80 17.28 -2.84
C HIS A 182 -8.65 16.19 -1.77
N GLY A 183 -9.57 15.22 -1.67
CA GLY A 183 -9.39 14.02 -0.84
C GLY A 183 -8.52 12.93 -1.48
N LEU A 184 -8.30 12.97 -2.80
CA LEU A 184 -7.49 11.96 -3.50
C LEU A 184 -6.03 11.90 -3.04
N PRO A 185 -5.33 13.04 -2.82
CA PRO A 185 -3.98 13.00 -2.28
C PRO A 185 -3.89 12.32 -0.92
N ALA A 186 -4.87 12.48 -0.03
CA ALA A 186 -4.88 11.78 1.26
C ALA A 186 -4.96 10.26 1.06
N ILE A 187 -5.92 9.79 0.25
CA ILE A 187 -6.04 8.36 -0.09
C ILE A 187 -4.74 7.82 -0.71
N ALA A 188 -4.16 8.58 -1.64
CA ALA A 188 -2.90 8.20 -2.30
C ALA A 188 -1.74 8.15 -1.32
N ALA A 189 -1.57 9.18 -0.48
CA ALA A 189 -0.50 9.29 0.48
C ALA A 189 -0.56 8.15 1.50
N TYR A 190 -1.73 7.86 2.07
CA TYR A 190 -1.94 6.74 2.98
C TYR A 190 -1.59 5.39 2.34
N ARG A 191 -2.01 5.18 1.09
CA ARG A 191 -1.72 3.93 0.38
C ARG A 191 -0.25 3.79 0.03
N ILE A 192 0.39 4.86 -0.43
CA ILE A 192 1.82 4.87 -0.76
C ILE A 192 2.66 4.70 0.51
N SER A 193 2.38 5.45 1.58
CA SER A 193 3.11 5.34 2.85
C SER A 193 3.00 3.94 3.44
N ARG A 194 1.80 3.33 3.46
CA ARG A 194 1.64 1.93 3.93
C ARG A 194 2.41 0.92 3.09
N ARG A 195 2.49 1.10 1.77
CA ARG A 195 3.29 0.24 0.89
C ARG A 195 4.79 0.45 1.11
N LEU A 196 5.20 1.69 1.39
CA LEU A 196 6.57 2.02 1.77
C LEU A 196 6.94 1.41 3.13
N SER A 197 6.13 1.59 4.17
CA SER A 197 6.35 0.96 5.48
C SER A 197 6.45 -0.56 5.37
N ARG A 198 5.64 -1.20 4.52
CA ARG A 198 5.75 -2.64 4.26
C ARG A 198 7.05 -3.03 3.55
N LEU A 199 7.58 -2.17 2.67
CA LEU A 199 8.88 -2.39 2.04
C LEU A 199 10.01 -2.26 3.07
N LEU A 200 9.99 -1.20 3.88
CA LEU A 200 10.99 -0.92 4.91
C LEU A 200 10.93 -1.92 6.07
N HIS A 201 9.80 -2.58 6.31
CA HIS A 201 9.71 -3.67 7.27
C HIS A 201 10.73 -4.80 7.00
N TYR A 202 11.13 -5.00 5.74
CA TYR A 202 12.14 -6.00 5.37
C TYR A 202 13.58 -5.46 5.37
N GLU A 203 13.79 -4.18 5.69
CA GLU A 203 15.12 -3.55 5.72
C GLU A 203 16.13 -4.31 6.60
N PRO A 204 15.78 -4.82 7.80
CA PRO A 204 16.72 -5.59 8.62
C PRO A 204 17.33 -6.80 7.88
N TRP A 205 16.59 -7.42 6.96
CA TRP A 205 16.98 -8.63 6.24
C TRP A 205 17.84 -8.36 5.00
N ILE A 206 18.03 -7.10 4.61
CA ILE A 206 18.79 -6.73 3.40
C ILE A 206 20.26 -7.12 3.53
N HIS A 207 20.82 -7.04 4.75
CA HIS A 207 22.22 -7.35 5.02
C HIS A 207 22.50 -8.84 5.30
N HIS A 208 21.46 -9.69 5.18
CA HIS A 208 21.56 -11.14 5.38
C HIS A 208 21.54 -11.87 4.04
N PRO A 209 22.68 -12.37 3.52
CA PRO A 209 22.71 -13.06 2.24
C PRO A 209 21.84 -14.32 2.20
N GLU A 210 21.67 -15.01 3.31
CA GLU A 210 20.88 -16.24 3.48
C GLU A 210 19.37 -16.03 3.51
N ALA A 211 18.90 -14.78 3.69
CA ALA A 211 17.48 -14.42 3.85
C ALA A 211 16.70 -14.43 2.52
N VAL A 212 16.71 -15.56 1.81
CA VAL A 212 16.12 -15.76 0.48
C VAL A 212 14.62 -15.42 0.47
N ALA A 213 13.88 -15.88 1.48
CA ALA A 213 12.44 -15.66 1.59
C ALA A 213 12.12 -14.17 1.77
N GLU A 214 12.89 -13.47 2.59
CA GLU A 214 12.74 -12.06 2.91
C GLU A 214 13.17 -11.18 1.72
N HIS A 215 14.21 -11.54 0.97
CA HIS A 215 14.58 -10.86 -0.28
C HIS A 215 13.45 -10.99 -1.31
N HIS A 216 12.84 -12.17 -1.42
CA HIS A 216 11.66 -12.37 -2.28
C HIS A 216 10.46 -11.55 -1.79
N ALA A 217 10.19 -11.51 -0.48
CA ALA A 217 9.12 -10.71 0.10
C ALA A 217 9.35 -9.20 -0.14
N THR A 218 10.59 -8.73 -0.03
CA THR A 218 11.02 -7.36 -0.37
C THR A 218 10.73 -7.05 -1.84
N ARG A 219 11.03 -7.98 -2.76
CA ARG A 219 10.72 -7.83 -4.19
C ARG A 219 9.22 -7.66 -4.42
N ILE A 220 8.38 -8.43 -3.71
CA ILE A 220 6.93 -8.31 -3.78
C ILE A 220 6.47 -6.96 -3.23
N ALA A 221 7.01 -6.51 -2.09
CA ALA A 221 6.69 -5.22 -1.50
C ALA A 221 7.04 -4.06 -2.46
N ALA A 222 8.24 -4.09 -3.06
CA ALA A 222 8.69 -3.11 -4.04
C ALA A 222 7.78 -3.07 -5.28
N LYS A 223 7.34 -4.24 -5.79
CA LYS A 223 6.36 -4.33 -6.89
C LYS A 223 5.05 -3.63 -6.52
N LYS A 224 4.50 -3.91 -5.34
CA LYS A 224 3.24 -3.32 -4.88
C LYS A 224 3.37 -1.81 -4.70
N LEU A 225 4.45 -1.33 -4.10
CA LEU A 225 4.75 0.10 -3.97
C LEU A 225 4.82 0.78 -5.34
N ARG A 226 5.60 0.22 -6.28
CA ARG A 226 5.72 0.76 -7.64
C ARG A 226 4.37 0.85 -8.34
N TYR A 227 3.56 -0.21 -8.33
CA TYR A 227 2.25 -0.18 -8.99
C TYR A 227 1.31 0.86 -8.37
N THR A 228 1.32 1.01 -7.04
CA THR A 228 0.53 2.06 -6.37
C THR A 228 1.00 3.45 -6.78
N MET A 229 2.32 3.69 -6.85
CA MET A 229 2.88 4.97 -7.30
C MET A 229 2.62 5.24 -8.79
N GLU A 230 2.66 4.23 -9.67
CA GLU A 230 2.33 4.38 -11.09
C GLU A 230 0.89 4.86 -11.27
N ILE A 231 -0.04 4.33 -10.48
CA ILE A 231 -1.46 4.70 -10.55
C ILE A 231 -1.68 6.11 -10.05
N TYR A 232 -1.08 6.50 -8.93
CA TYR A 232 -1.25 7.82 -8.33
C TYR A 232 -0.30 8.90 -8.85
N GLY A 233 0.66 8.55 -9.70
CA GLY A 233 1.68 9.48 -10.19
C GLY A 233 1.09 10.75 -10.79
N THR A 234 -0.05 10.66 -11.49
CA THR A 234 -0.69 11.83 -12.12
C THR A 234 -1.29 12.84 -11.14
N LEU A 235 -1.36 12.54 -9.84
CA LEU A 235 -1.72 13.53 -8.82
C LEU A 235 -0.60 14.56 -8.57
N TYR A 236 0.64 14.20 -8.92
CA TYR A 236 1.85 14.97 -8.61
C TYR A 236 2.41 15.64 -9.87
N ARG A 237 3.01 16.82 -9.72
CA ARG A 237 3.56 17.61 -10.85
C ARG A 237 4.57 16.80 -11.66
N ASN A 238 5.50 16.15 -10.97
CA ASN A 238 6.58 15.34 -11.57
C ASN A 238 6.29 13.83 -11.64
N GLY A 239 5.03 13.41 -11.46
CA GLY A 239 4.64 12.01 -11.71
C GLY A 239 5.25 10.97 -10.77
N LEU A 240 5.84 11.37 -9.63
CA LEU A 240 6.68 10.52 -8.77
C LEU A 240 7.83 9.82 -9.54
N ARG A 241 8.33 10.43 -10.63
CA ARG A 241 9.30 9.81 -11.56
C ARG A 241 10.58 9.33 -10.88
N LYS A 242 11.24 10.19 -10.07
CA LYS A 242 12.50 9.86 -9.37
C LYS A 242 12.34 8.61 -8.49
N PRO A 243 11.42 8.55 -7.52
CA PRO A 243 11.26 7.35 -6.69
C PRO A 243 10.74 6.13 -7.47
N LEU A 244 9.92 6.31 -8.51
CA LEU A 244 9.49 5.21 -9.38
C LEU A 244 10.66 4.49 -10.04
N VAL A 245 11.63 5.25 -10.58
CA VAL A 245 12.83 4.69 -11.21
C VAL A 245 13.67 3.89 -10.19
N ARG A 246 13.82 4.41 -8.96
CA ARG A 246 14.60 3.74 -7.91
C ARG A 246 13.91 2.46 -7.41
N VAL A 247 12.60 2.50 -7.16
CA VAL A 247 11.83 1.30 -6.75
C VAL A 247 11.79 0.27 -7.88
N LYS A 248 11.70 0.70 -9.15
CA LYS A 248 11.86 -0.21 -10.30
C LYS A 248 13.22 -0.89 -10.28
N LYS A 249 14.30 -0.17 -10.00
CA LYS A 249 15.64 -0.74 -9.91
C LYS A 249 15.78 -1.73 -8.76
N ILE A 250 15.21 -1.46 -7.58
CA ILE A 250 15.11 -2.44 -6.47
C ILE A 250 14.44 -3.73 -6.97
N GLN A 251 13.28 -3.59 -7.62
CA GLN A 251 12.53 -4.74 -8.14
C GLN A 251 13.33 -5.55 -9.17
N GLU A 252 14.08 -4.89 -10.06
CA GLU A 252 14.92 -5.51 -11.07
C GLU A 252 16.08 -6.30 -10.42
N MET A 253 16.83 -5.67 -9.52
CA MET A 253 17.99 -6.31 -8.86
C MET A 253 17.58 -7.50 -7.98
N LEU A 254 16.51 -7.36 -7.18
CA LEU A 254 15.94 -8.47 -6.43
C LEU A 254 15.31 -9.52 -7.36
N GLY A 255 14.93 -9.13 -8.58
CA GLY A 255 14.52 -10.07 -9.61
C GLY A 255 15.65 -10.96 -10.07
N ASP A 256 16.79 -10.35 -10.41
CA ASP A 256 17.98 -11.09 -10.84
C ASP A 256 18.50 -12.04 -9.74
N ILE A 257 18.47 -11.61 -8.47
CA ILE A 257 18.81 -12.46 -7.32
C ILE A 257 17.84 -13.64 -7.20
N HIS A 258 16.54 -13.37 -7.21
CA HIS A 258 15.52 -14.41 -7.10
C HIS A 258 15.58 -15.41 -8.27
N ASP A 259 15.90 -14.95 -9.47
CA ASP A 259 16.04 -15.83 -10.62
C ASP A 259 17.23 -16.81 -10.42
N CYS A 260 18.30 -16.37 -9.73
CA CYS A 260 19.36 -17.29 -9.30
C CYS A 260 18.87 -18.25 -8.22
N ASP A 261 18.12 -17.79 -7.22
CA ASP A 261 17.56 -18.64 -6.16
C ASP A 261 16.70 -19.79 -6.73
N VAL A 262 15.86 -19.47 -7.73
CA VAL A 262 15.01 -20.46 -8.41
C VAL A 262 15.85 -21.51 -9.12
N TRP A 263 16.95 -21.11 -9.78
CA TRP A 263 17.86 -22.07 -10.42
C TRP A 263 18.62 -22.93 -9.41
N ILE A 264 19.11 -22.32 -8.32
CA ILE A 264 19.83 -23.01 -7.25
C ILE A 264 18.93 -24.08 -6.64
N ASP A 265 17.70 -23.73 -6.26
CA ASP A 265 16.72 -24.66 -5.70
C ASP A 265 16.39 -25.79 -6.68
N HIS A 266 16.05 -25.45 -7.92
CA HIS A 266 15.65 -26.45 -8.93
C HIS A 266 16.76 -27.48 -9.20
N VAL A 267 18.01 -27.03 -9.40
CA VAL A 267 19.15 -27.91 -9.66
C VAL A 267 19.51 -28.72 -8.41
N SER A 268 19.43 -28.12 -7.22
CA SER A 268 19.65 -28.83 -5.96
C SER A 268 18.65 -29.97 -5.75
N GLN A 269 17.38 -29.75 -6.08
CA GLN A 269 16.34 -30.79 -6.02
C GLN A 269 16.62 -31.94 -6.99
N ILE A 270 17.08 -31.66 -8.21
CA ILE A 270 17.47 -32.70 -9.18
C ILE A 270 18.63 -33.54 -8.61
N LEU A 271 19.70 -32.88 -8.13
CA LEU A 271 20.86 -33.56 -7.56
C LEU A 271 20.52 -34.39 -6.31
N LEU A 272 19.59 -33.90 -5.47
CA LEU A 272 19.13 -34.62 -4.28
C LEU A 272 18.31 -35.86 -4.63
N ARG A 273 17.39 -35.77 -5.61
CA ARG A 273 16.60 -36.92 -6.09
C ARG A 273 17.50 -38.02 -6.65
N GLU A 274 18.54 -37.67 -7.40
CA GLU A 274 19.48 -38.66 -7.93
C GLU A 274 20.28 -39.34 -6.82
N ARG A 275 20.63 -38.63 -5.75
CA ARG A 275 21.30 -39.21 -4.58
C ARG A 275 20.42 -40.23 -3.85
N THR A 276 19.11 -40.00 -3.74
CA THR A 276 18.18 -40.92 -3.07
C THR A 276 17.82 -42.14 -3.93
N LEU A 277 17.80 -41.97 -5.26
CA LEU A 277 17.46 -42.99 -6.25
C LEU A 277 18.62 -43.96 -6.61
N LEU A 278 19.85 -43.72 -6.13
CA LEU A 278 20.95 -44.69 -6.20
C LEU A 278 20.63 -46.04 -5.49
N ARG A 279 19.48 -46.13 -4.79
CA ARG A 279 19.00 -47.33 -4.09
C ARG A 279 17.90 -48.13 -4.83
N SER A 280 17.44 -47.71 -6.02
CA SER A 280 16.46 -48.48 -6.81
C SER A 280 16.73 -48.45 -8.32
N SER A 281 16.21 -49.47 -9.03
CA SER A 281 16.50 -49.82 -10.44
C SER A 281 16.41 -48.64 -11.45
N ARG A 282 17.24 -48.74 -12.50
CA ARG A 282 17.45 -47.73 -13.56
C ARG A 282 16.16 -47.44 -14.34
N SER A 283 15.65 -46.20 -14.26
CA SER A 283 14.69 -45.67 -15.23
C SER A 283 15.41 -44.90 -16.34
N SER A 284 14.80 -44.83 -17.53
CA SER A 284 15.35 -44.19 -18.73
C SER A 284 15.37 -42.65 -18.71
N GLU A 285 14.90 -42.01 -17.64
CA GLU A 285 14.84 -40.54 -17.50
C GLU A 285 15.97 -39.94 -16.63
N ARG A 286 16.93 -40.75 -16.15
CA ARG A 286 18.01 -40.27 -15.27
C ARG A 286 19.10 -39.49 -16.04
N PRO A 287 19.65 -38.39 -15.47
CA PRO A 287 20.83 -37.74 -16.03
C PRO A 287 22.04 -38.68 -15.98
N ASP A 288 22.83 -38.72 -17.06
CA ASP A 288 24.09 -39.45 -17.06
C ASP A 288 25.14 -38.80 -16.10
N PRO A 289 26.22 -39.51 -15.73
CA PRO A 289 27.24 -38.98 -14.83
C PRO A 289 27.87 -37.65 -15.30
N ALA A 290 28.03 -37.46 -16.61
CA ALA A 290 28.56 -36.23 -17.18
C ALA A 290 27.60 -35.05 -16.97
N THR A 291 26.30 -35.29 -17.12
CA THR A 291 25.22 -34.34 -16.87
C THR A 291 25.14 -33.99 -15.38
N LEU A 292 25.32 -34.94 -14.48
CA LEU A 292 25.39 -34.67 -13.03
C LEU A 292 26.59 -33.79 -12.66
N ALA A 293 27.77 -34.04 -13.23
CA ALA A 293 28.94 -33.19 -13.04
C ALA A 293 28.73 -31.77 -13.62
N SER A 294 28.07 -31.70 -14.77
CA SER A 294 27.67 -30.46 -15.43
C SER A 294 26.69 -29.64 -14.58
N LEU A 295 25.68 -30.29 -13.98
CA LEU A 295 24.69 -29.67 -13.11
C LEU A 295 25.33 -29.08 -11.85
N ARG A 296 26.32 -29.76 -11.25
CA ARG A 296 27.08 -29.23 -10.11
C ARG A 296 27.90 -27.99 -10.50
N THR A 297 28.44 -27.96 -11.70
CA THR A 297 29.17 -26.77 -12.20
C THR A 297 28.23 -25.60 -12.44
N PHE A 298 27.09 -25.85 -13.08
CA PHE A 298 26.04 -24.85 -13.26
C PHE A 298 25.54 -24.29 -11.91
N LEU A 299 25.32 -25.16 -10.91
CA LEU A 299 24.92 -24.76 -9.57
C LEU A 299 25.93 -23.78 -8.93
N ARG A 300 27.22 -24.13 -8.89
CA ARG A 300 28.28 -23.25 -8.35
C ARG A 300 28.33 -21.91 -9.07
N GLN A 301 28.15 -21.91 -10.39
CA GLN A 301 28.12 -20.68 -11.19
C GLN A 301 26.92 -19.79 -10.80
N ARG A 302 25.74 -20.39 -10.56
CA ARG A 302 24.54 -19.67 -10.10
C ARG A 302 24.70 -19.12 -8.69
N GLU A 303 25.29 -19.87 -7.77
CA GLU A 303 25.61 -19.41 -6.40
C GLU A 303 26.55 -18.20 -6.42
N GLY A 304 27.61 -18.26 -7.24
CA GLY A 304 28.54 -17.15 -7.43
C GLY A 304 27.87 -15.91 -8.03
N ALA A 305 27.04 -16.09 -9.06
CA ALA A 305 26.29 -15.00 -9.68
C ALA A 305 25.31 -14.35 -8.70
N ARG A 306 24.58 -15.15 -7.93
CA ARG A 306 23.67 -14.68 -6.87
C ARG A 306 24.40 -13.79 -5.89
N MET A 307 25.54 -14.24 -5.36
CA MET A 307 26.33 -13.48 -4.38
C MET A 307 26.84 -12.16 -4.96
N GLN A 308 27.27 -12.15 -6.23
CA GLN A 308 27.68 -10.92 -6.91
C GLN A 308 26.51 -9.92 -7.06
N MET A 309 25.33 -10.40 -7.47
CA MET A 309 24.13 -9.57 -7.61
C MET A 309 23.66 -9.02 -6.25
N TYR A 310 23.69 -9.86 -5.21
CA TYR A 310 23.40 -9.49 -3.84
C TYR A 310 24.30 -8.33 -3.35
N ARG A 311 25.63 -8.45 -3.49
CA ARG A 311 26.56 -7.38 -3.10
C ARG A 311 26.34 -6.06 -3.86
N ARG A 312 25.87 -6.12 -5.12
CA ARG A 312 25.47 -4.91 -5.87
C ARG A 312 24.18 -4.33 -5.32
N PHE A 313 23.21 -5.17 -4.98
CA PHE A 313 21.93 -4.77 -4.42
C PHE A 313 22.09 -4.07 -3.07
N VAL A 314 22.89 -4.63 -2.14
CA VAL A 314 23.15 -4.02 -0.83
C VAL A 314 23.74 -2.62 -0.98
N ARG A 315 24.80 -2.46 -1.80
CA ARG A 315 25.39 -1.14 -2.09
C ARG A 315 24.39 -0.16 -2.69
N PHE A 316 23.51 -0.64 -3.57
CA PHE A 316 22.45 0.19 -4.13
C PHE A 316 21.45 0.60 -3.06
N TRP A 317 21.00 -0.31 -2.20
CA TRP A 317 20.08 -0.02 -1.09
C TRP A 317 20.65 1.06 -0.16
N GLU A 318 21.90 0.90 0.30
CA GLU A 318 22.60 1.87 1.15
C GLU A 318 22.71 3.25 0.47
N SER A 319 22.86 3.28 -0.85
CA SER A 319 22.87 4.55 -1.60
C SER A 319 21.52 5.27 -1.57
N LEU A 320 20.40 4.54 -1.44
CA LEU A 320 19.07 5.15 -1.35
C LEU A 320 18.84 5.81 0.00
N SER A 321 19.28 5.16 1.08
CA SER A 321 19.19 5.69 2.44
C SER A 321 20.05 6.94 2.58
N ARG A 322 21.31 6.91 2.10
CA ARG A 322 22.18 8.11 2.07
C ARG A 322 21.61 9.26 1.24
N ALA A 323 20.91 8.94 0.15
CA ALA A 323 20.27 9.96 -0.68
C ALA A 323 18.92 10.47 -0.13
N GLY A 324 18.46 9.99 1.04
CA GLY A 324 17.21 10.42 1.66
C GLY A 324 15.96 10.11 0.83
N LEU A 325 16.00 9.08 -0.03
CA LEU A 325 14.94 8.81 -1.02
C LEU A 325 13.53 8.71 -0.41
N TRP A 326 13.43 8.06 0.75
CA TRP A 326 12.14 7.82 1.40
C TRP A 326 11.57 9.10 2.01
N ALA A 327 12.42 9.93 2.61
CA ALA A 327 12.04 11.25 3.09
C ALA A 327 11.63 12.17 1.93
N ASP A 328 12.38 12.17 0.82
CA ASP A 328 12.02 12.88 -0.43
C ASP A 328 10.64 12.45 -0.94
N LEU A 329 10.36 11.14 -0.94
CA LEU A 329 9.07 10.61 -1.36
C LEU A 329 7.96 11.15 -0.47
N LEU A 330 8.06 11.03 0.86
CA LEU A 330 7.05 11.52 1.80
C LEU A 330 6.83 13.04 1.65
N ARG A 331 7.89 13.84 1.52
CA ARG A 331 7.78 15.28 1.23
C ARG A 331 7.08 15.55 -0.10
N THR A 332 7.33 14.74 -1.13
CA THR A 332 6.65 14.88 -2.43
C THR A 332 5.15 14.56 -2.34
N LEU A 333 4.75 13.61 -1.49
CA LEU A 333 3.33 13.30 -1.27
C LEU A 333 2.59 14.51 -0.68
N ASP A 334 3.30 15.32 0.09
CA ASP A 334 2.78 16.55 0.69
C ASP A 334 2.85 17.74 -0.27
N THR A 335 4.02 18.20 -0.70
CA THR A 335 4.12 19.49 -1.44
C THR A 335 4.07 19.35 -2.96
N GLY A 336 4.25 18.13 -3.49
CA GLY A 336 4.37 17.86 -4.92
C GLY A 336 3.05 17.79 -5.70
N ARG A 337 1.91 18.07 -5.06
CA ARG A 337 0.55 17.94 -5.62
C ARG A 337 0.32 18.93 -6.76
N ARG A 338 -0.46 18.54 -7.78
CA ARG A 338 -0.95 19.47 -8.81
C ARG A 338 -2.08 20.32 -8.23
N THR A 339 -2.19 21.58 -8.67
CA THR A 339 -3.17 22.57 -8.17
C THR A 339 -4.61 22.05 -8.17
N LEU A 340 -4.96 21.26 -9.18
CA LEU A 340 -6.27 20.61 -9.30
C LEU A 340 -6.68 19.71 -8.11
N PHE A 341 -5.71 19.22 -7.34
CA PHE A 341 -5.94 18.34 -6.19
C PHE A 341 -5.72 19.04 -4.85
N LEU A 342 -5.56 20.36 -4.84
CA LEU A 342 -5.53 21.14 -3.60
C LEU A 342 -6.97 21.52 -3.20
N PRO A 343 -7.28 21.57 -1.91
CA PRO A 343 -8.55 22.14 -1.46
C PRO A 343 -8.61 23.63 -1.83
N PRO A 344 -9.81 24.20 -1.99
CA PRO A 344 -9.94 25.65 -2.13
C PRO A 344 -9.40 26.35 -0.87
N PRO A 345 -8.85 27.57 -0.99
CA PRO A 345 -8.47 28.36 0.16
C PRO A 345 -9.69 28.59 1.06
N ARG A 346 -9.50 28.47 2.38
CA ARG A 346 -10.55 28.65 3.38
C ARG A 346 -10.34 29.96 4.13
N PRO A 347 -11.38 30.80 4.28
CA PRO A 347 -11.39 31.90 5.23
C PRO A 347 -11.16 31.39 6.66
N GLU A 348 -10.51 32.20 7.50
CA GLU A 348 -10.29 31.88 8.92
C GLU A 348 -11.59 31.85 9.74
N SER A 349 -12.66 32.49 9.25
CA SER A 349 -13.94 32.67 9.94
C SER A 349 -15.06 31.71 9.48
N ASP A 350 -14.77 30.71 8.65
CA ASP A 350 -15.81 29.76 8.21
C ASP A 350 -16.21 28.83 9.35
N GLY A 351 -17.50 28.79 9.66
CA GLY A 351 -18.07 27.82 10.60
C GLY A 351 -17.86 26.36 10.15
N ILE A 352 -18.30 25.41 10.99
CA ILE A 352 -18.14 23.97 10.71
C ILE A 352 -18.66 23.63 9.31
N PRO A 353 -17.86 22.97 8.45
CA PRO A 353 -18.26 22.70 7.07
C PRO A 353 -19.44 21.75 7.01
N ASP A 354 -20.33 21.92 6.03
CA ASP A 354 -21.49 21.04 5.87
C ASP A 354 -21.10 19.57 5.66
N ALA A 355 -19.95 19.31 5.03
CA ALA A 355 -19.38 17.97 4.91
C ALA A 355 -19.05 17.33 6.28
N VAL A 356 -18.57 18.12 7.25
CA VAL A 356 -18.31 17.66 8.61
C VAL A 356 -19.62 17.37 9.33
N LYS A 357 -20.61 18.26 9.23
CA LYS A 357 -21.94 18.05 9.81
C LYS A 357 -22.61 16.79 9.24
N ALA A 358 -22.53 16.60 7.92
CA ALA A 358 -23.08 15.44 7.23
C ALA A 358 -22.40 14.14 7.69
N LEU A 359 -21.09 14.15 7.91
CA LEU A 359 -20.35 12.98 8.40
C LEU A 359 -20.68 12.68 9.88
N ALA A 360 -20.74 13.70 10.74
CA ALA A 360 -21.15 13.55 12.14
C ALA A 360 -22.58 13.00 12.26
N GLY A 361 -23.49 13.47 11.40
CA GLY A 361 -24.89 13.01 11.36
C GLY A 361 -25.09 11.54 10.98
N GLN A 362 -24.06 10.82 10.54
CA GLN A 362 -24.14 9.38 10.27
C GLN A 362 -24.15 8.53 11.53
N VAL A 363 -23.81 9.09 12.69
CA VAL A 363 -23.79 8.39 13.99
C VAL A 363 -24.56 9.24 15.03
N PRO A 364 -25.90 9.29 14.95
CA PRO A 364 -26.70 10.17 15.80
C PRO A 364 -26.58 9.84 17.30
N ASP A 365 -26.40 8.58 17.65
CA ASP A 365 -26.36 8.10 19.05
C ASP A 365 -25.21 8.70 19.87
N VAL A 366 -24.13 9.13 19.21
CA VAL A 366 -22.95 9.74 19.87
C VAL A 366 -22.87 11.25 19.66
N ALA A 367 -23.90 11.86 19.06
CA ALA A 367 -23.85 13.27 18.64
C ALA A 367 -23.82 14.23 19.85
N GLU A 368 -24.63 13.98 20.88
CA GLU A 368 -24.63 14.81 22.10
C GLU A 368 -23.30 14.73 22.83
N HIS A 369 -22.79 13.50 23.03
CA HIS A 369 -21.47 13.25 23.59
C HIS A 369 -20.37 13.98 22.79
N SER A 370 -20.36 13.84 21.47
CA SER A 370 -19.36 14.48 20.60
C SER A 370 -19.39 16.00 20.70
N ARG A 371 -20.57 16.62 20.74
CA ARG A 371 -20.70 18.09 20.95
C ARG A 371 -20.23 18.50 22.34
N HIS A 372 -20.53 17.70 23.35
CA HIS A 372 -20.15 17.97 24.73
C HIS A 372 -18.63 17.90 24.91
N VAL A 373 -17.99 16.81 24.47
CA VAL A 373 -16.53 16.66 24.45
C VAL A 373 -15.86 17.79 23.67
N THR A 374 -16.41 18.16 22.50
CA THR A 374 -15.88 19.27 21.70
C THR A 374 -15.89 20.60 22.46
N ARG A 375 -16.96 20.87 23.20
CA ARG A 375 -17.09 22.08 24.03
C ARG A 375 -16.03 22.12 25.13
N LEU A 376 -15.85 21.01 25.85
CA LEU A 376 -14.82 20.89 26.88
C LEU A 376 -13.41 21.04 26.29
N ALA A 377 -13.15 20.43 25.12
CA ALA A 377 -11.89 20.56 24.41
C ALA A 377 -11.58 22.01 24.00
N HIS A 378 -12.58 22.79 23.60
CA HIS A 378 -12.42 24.22 23.33
C HIS A 378 -12.06 25.01 24.59
N VAL A 379 -12.72 24.73 25.73
CA VAL A 379 -12.37 25.42 26.98
C VAL A 379 -10.93 25.10 27.39
N LEU A 380 -10.49 23.84 27.25
CA LEU A 380 -9.10 23.45 27.47
C LEU A 380 -8.15 24.19 26.52
N PHE A 381 -8.47 24.24 25.23
CA PHE A 381 -7.67 24.95 24.22
C PHE A 381 -7.53 26.44 24.57
N ASP A 382 -8.66 27.13 24.74
CA ASP A 382 -8.68 28.58 24.96
C ASP A 382 -7.99 28.98 26.26
N SER A 383 -8.11 28.16 27.32
CA SER A 383 -7.48 28.43 28.62
C SER A 383 -5.98 28.13 28.66
N LEU A 384 -5.46 27.35 27.70
CA LEU A 384 -4.08 26.86 27.69
C LEU A 384 -3.28 27.39 26.49
N VAL A 385 -3.74 28.46 25.84
CA VAL A 385 -3.04 29.10 24.70
C VAL A 385 -1.60 29.46 25.05
N SER A 386 -1.33 29.94 26.27
CA SER A 386 0.04 30.25 26.73
C SER A 386 0.96 29.03 26.82
N LEU A 387 0.39 27.83 26.94
CA LEU A 387 1.13 26.57 27.03
C LEU A 387 1.41 25.97 25.65
N HIS A 388 0.43 25.97 24.75
CA HIS A 388 0.54 25.30 23.45
C HIS A 388 0.82 26.22 22.26
N GLY A 389 0.56 27.53 22.37
CA GLY A 389 0.87 28.53 21.33
C GLY A 389 0.13 28.36 20.00
N LEU A 390 -1.01 27.67 19.98
CA LEU A 390 -1.75 27.33 18.75
C LEU A 390 -2.84 28.37 18.45
N GLY A 391 -3.14 28.56 17.16
CA GLY A 391 -4.04 29.61 16.69
C GLY A 391 -5.47 29.17 16.43
N SER A 392 -6.29 30.08 15.90
CA SER A 392 -7.69 29.86 15.53
C SER A 392 -7.86 28.67 14.58
N ARG A 393 -6.94 28.47 13.63
CA ARG A 393 -7.00 27.34 12.70
C ARG A 393 -6.90 26.00 13.41
N ASP A 394 -6.00 25.87 14.38
CA ASP A 394 -5.84 24.63 15.16
C ASP A 394 -7.06 24.37 16.05
N ARG A 395 -7.66 25.43 16.60
CA ARG A 395 -8.93 25.36 17.32
C ARG A 395 -10.03 24.77 16.44
N SER A 396 -10.14 25.21 15.18
CA SER A 396 -11.09 24.63 14.22
C SER A 396 -10.78 23.17 13.87
N LEU A 397 -9.50 22.77 13.78
CA LEU A 397 -9.13 21.37 13.57
C LEU A 397 -9.50 20.51 14.79
N LEU A 398 -9.34 21.03 16.00
CA LEU A 398 -9.77 20.40 17.25
C LEU A 398 -11.29 20.23 17.28
N GLU A 399 -12.04 21.25 16.86
CA GLU A 399 -13.50 21.19 16.74
C GLU A 399 -13.94 20.03 15.85
N VAL A 400 -13.32 19.91 14.68
CA VAL A 400 -13.62 18.85 13.71
C VAL A 400 -13.23 17.48 14.26
N ALA A 401 -12.08 17.38 14.95
CA ALA A 401 -11.68 16.13 15.60
C ALA A 401 -12.68 15.73 16.69
N GLY A 402 -13.11 16.67 17.54
CA GLY A 402 -14.10 16.45 18.59
C GLY A 402 -15.46 16.02 18.05
N LEU A 403 -15.94 16.64 16.97
CA LEU A 403 -17.24 16.28 16.37
C LEU A 403 -17.23 14.92 15.66
N LEU A 404 -16.05 14.43 15.26
CA LEU A 404 -15.91 13.22 14.44
C LEU A 404 -15.21 12.06 15.13
N HIS A 405 -14.74 12.20 16.38
CA HIS A 405 -13.90 11.19 17.04
C HIS A 405 -14.58 9.81 17.16
N ASP A 406 -15.90 9.82 17.28
CA ASP A 406 -16.73 8.62 17.42
C ASP A 406 -17.45 8.19 16.12
N THR A 407 -17.11 8.77 14.97
CA THR A 407 -17.65 8.33 13.66
C THR A 407 -17.40 6.85 13.35
N GLY A 408 -16.38 6.26 13.99
CA GLY A 408 -16.02 4.85 13.84
C GLY A 408 -17.02 3.85 14.43
N TRP A 409 -17.96 4.30 15.29
CA TRP A 409 -18.98 3.44 15.91
C TRP A 409 -19.94 2.82 14.91
N SER A 410 -20.10 3.42 13.73
CA SER A 410 -20.84 2.85 12.59
C SER A 410 -20.36 1.45 12.16
N GLY A 411 -19.13 1.06 12.53
CA GLY A 411 -18.57 -0.27 12.28
C GLY A 411 -18.46 -1.16 13.52
N GLY A 412 -19.11 -0.80 14.63
CA GLY A 412 -19.05 -1.49 15.91
C GLY A 412 -17.98 -0.97 16.88
N LYS A 413 -18.10 -1.37 18.15
CA LYS A 413 -17.31 -0.88 19.30
C LYS A 413 -15.80 -1.08 19.16
N ASP A 414 -15.38 -2.26 18.70
CA ASP A 414 -13.96 -2.60 18.66
C ASP A 414 -13.22 -1.85 17.55
N GLY A 415 -12.11 -1.21 17.93
CA GLY A 415 -11.27 -0.45 17.01
C GLY A 415 -11.92 0.80 16.40
N HIS A 416 -13.00 1.33 17.00
CA HIS A 416 -13.71 2.49 16.43
C HIS A 416 -12.82 3.73 16.27
N SER A 417 -11.90 4.02 17.21
CA SER A 417 -11.01 5.19 17.12
C SER A 417 -10.14 5.15 15.86
N GLY A 418 -9.47 4.03 15.59
CA GLY A 418 -8.68 3.83 14.38
C GLY A 418 -9.53 3.82 13.11
N ARG A 419 -10.77 3.30 13.18
CA ARG A 419 -11.71 3.29 12.06
C ARG A 419 -12.20 4.71 11.73
N GLY A 420 -12.63 5.47 12.73
CA GLY A 420 -13.07 6.86 12.60
C GLY A 420 -11.97 7.74 12.04
N ALA A 421 -10.74 7.61 12.57
CA ALA A 421 -9.57 8.29 12.04
C ALA A 421 -9.34 7.99 10.55
N LEU A 422 -9.47 6.74 10.12
CA LEU A 422 -9.31 6.36 8.72
C LEU A 422 -10.45 6.84 7.83
N ILE A 423 -11.70 6.84 8.33
CA ILE A 423 -12.87 7.40 7.63
C ILE A 423 -12.58 8.87 7.35
N VAL A 424 -12.29 9.66 8.38
CA VAL A 424 -11.99 11.10 8.25
C VAL A 424 -10.79 11.35 7.33
N PHE A 425 -9.74 10.55 7.45
CA PHE A 425 -8.55 10.72 6.63
C PHE A 425 -8.84 10.55 5.13
N THR A 426 -9.72 9.60 4.79
CA THR A 426 -9.97 9.17 3.41
C THR A 426 -11.30 9.64 2.83
N ASP A 427 -12.10 10.38 3.59
CA ASP A 427 -13.36 10.95 3.14
C ASP A 427 -13.12 12.04 2.09
N GLU A 428 -13.64 11.89 0.88
CA GLU A 428 -13.30 12.77 -0.23
C GLU A 428 -14.01 14.12 -0.22
N THR A 429 -15.04 14.25 0.62
CA THR A 429 -15.89 15.44 0.71
C THR A 429 -15.33 16.48 1.67
N LEU A 430 -14.50 16.04 2.61
CA LEU A 430 -13.92 16.94 3.61
C LEU A 430 -12.98 17.97 2.96
N PRO A 431 -13.22 19.27 3.13
CA PRO A 431 -12.48 20.34 2.46
C PRO A 431 -11.15 20.68 3.16
N TYR A 432 -10.40 19.65 3.53
CA TYR A 432 -9.12 19.74 4.22
C TYR A 432 -8.01 19.16 3.36
N ASP A 433 -6.83 19.74 3.55
CA ASP A 433 -5.62 19.31 2.88
C ASP A 433 -5.02 18.04 3.53
N LEU A 434 -3.93 17.49 3.00
CA LEU A 434 -3.28 16.28 3.52
C LEU A 434 -2.83 16.44 4.99
N GLN A 435 -2.19 17.55 5.33
CA GLN A 435 -1.64 17.78 6.67
C GLN A 435 -2.77 17.96 7.68
N GLU A 436 -3.78 18.77 7.35
CA GLU A 436 -4.95 19.01 8.21
C GLU A 436 -5.71 17.71 8.48
N ARG A 437 -5.93 16.89 7.45
CA ARG A 437 -6.53 15.56 7.61
C ARG A 437 -5.69 14.66 8.51
N ALA A 438 -4.37 14.68 8.36
CA ALA A 438 -3.48 13.89 9.21
C ALA A 438 -3.53 14.35 10.68
N ILE A 439 -3.60 15.66 10.94
CA ILE A 439 -3.76 16.24 12.28
C ILE A 439 -5.08 15.75 12.90
N ILE A 440 -6.20 15.96 12.21
CA ILE A 440 -7.53 15.56 12.69
C ILE A 440 -7.56 14.05 12.96
N SER A 441 -7.11 13.23 12.00
CA SER A 441 -7.11 11.77 12.12
C SER A 441 -6.19 11.26 13.23
N LEU A 442 -5.06 11.93 13.51
CA LEU A 442 -4.21 11.56 14.64
C LEU A 442 -4.92 11.83 15.97
N ALA A 443 -5.53 13.01 16.12
CA ALA A 443 -6.31 13.35 17.31
C ALA A 443 -7.43 12.34 17.57
N ILE A 444 -8.18 11.98 16.51
CA ILE A 444 -9.22 10.96 16.58
C ILE A 444 -8.64 9.58 16.93
N ALA A 445 -7.53 9.15 16.34
CA ALA A 445 -6.98 7.82 16.63
C ALA A 445 -6.50 7.69 18.09
N CYS A 446 -6.05 8.79 18.68
CA CYS A 446 -5.45 8.82 20.01
C CYS A 446 -6.43 9.09 21.15
N HIS A 447 -7.69 9.50 20.88
CA HIS A 447 -8.62 9.97 21.93
C HIS A 447 -8.82 8.98 23.10
N ARG A 448 -8.83 7.66 22.82
CA ARG A 448 -8.99 6.62 23.86
C ARG A 448 -7.73 6.32 24.66
N GLY A 449 -6.56 6.61 24.11
CA GLY A 449 -5.29 6.33 24.74
C GLY A 449 -4.64 4.97 24.56
N GLN A 450 -5.18 4.14 23.67
CA GLN A 450 -4.65 2.80 23.39
C GLN A 450 -3.60 2.79 22.27
N ALA A 451 -3.48 3.88 21.52
CA ALA A 451 -2.60 3.98 20.36
C ALA A 451 -1.36 4.81 20.68
N ASP A 452 -0.19 4.28 20.35
CA ASP A 452 1.04 5.07 20.27
C ASP A 452 0.98 5.97 19.02
N PRO A 453 0.96 7.32 19.16
CA PRO A 453 0.90 8.23 18.03
C PRO A 453 1.97 7.98 16.97
N ASP A 454 3.19 7.64 17.38
CA ASP A 454 4.35 7.54 16.48
C ASP A 454 4.24 6.33 15.54
N SER A 455 3.52 5.31 15.99
CA SER A 455 3.22 4.10 15.22
C SER A 455 2.09 4.30 14.19
N LEU A 456 1.30 5.37 14.32
CA LEU A 456 0.14 5.59 13.46
C LEU A 456 0.56 6.04 12.05
N PRO A 457 -0.14 5.55 11.00
CA PRO A 457 0.22 5.87 9.62
C PRO A 457 0.12 7.37 9.30
N PHE A 458 -0.73 8.11 10.03
CA PHE A 458 -0.92 9.55 9.85
C PHE A 458 0.30 10.36 10.31
N PHE A 459 0.96 9.91 11.38
CA PHE A 459 2.12 10.60 11.96
C PHE A 459 3.29 10.69 10.97
N SER A 460 3.52 9.62 10.22
CA SER A 460 4.55 9.58 9.17
C SER A 460 4.32 10.56 8.02
N LEU A 461 3.09 11.05 7.83
CA LEU A 461 2.71 11.99 6.79
C LEU A 461 2.78 13.45 7.25
N LEU A 462 2.88 13.69 8.56
CA LEU A 462 2.99 15.02 9.13
C LEU A 462 4.42 15.56 9.00
N THR A 463 4.53 16.86 8.71
CA THR A 463 5.77 17.62 8.93
C THR A 463 6.13 17.66 10.41
N THR A 464 7.38 17.99 10.76
CA THR A 464 7.81 18.08 12.17
C THR A 464 6.92 19.03 12.97
N GLU A 465 6.69 20.24 12.45
CA GLU A 465 5.78 21.23 13.06
C GLU A 465 4.36 20.68 13.24
N ASN A 466 3.80 20.03 12.23
CA ASN A 466 2.44 19.51 12.32
C ASN A 466 2.32 18.27 13.23
N ARG A 467 3.42 17.57 13.55
CA ARG A 467 3.40 16.50 14.56
C ARG A 467 3.16 17.07 15.94
N GLU A 468 3.86 18.15 16.30
CA GLU A 468 3.70 18.81 17.60
C GLU A 468 2.27 19.36 17.75
N ARG A 469 1.78 20.04 16.70
CA ARG A 469 0.38 20.51 16.63
C ARG A 469 -0.62 19.37 16.83
N ALA A 470 -0.46 18.27 16.08
CA ALA A 470 -1.37 17.13 16.16
C ALA A 470 -1.37 16.46 17.54
N LEU A 471 -0.20 16.30 18.16
CA LEU A 471 -0.07 15.72 19.49
C LEU A 471 -0.69 16.61 20.57
N ALA A 472 -0.54 17.93 20.48
CA ALA A 472 -1.19 18.89 21.36
C ALA A 472 -2.72 18.81 21.27
N LEU A 473 -3.28 18.82 20.05
CA LEU A 473 -4.73 18.68 19.86
C LEU A 473 -5.26 17.32 20.34
N ALA A 474 -4.51 16.24 20.08
CA ALA A 474 -4.84 14.91 20.56
C ALA A 474 -4.86 14.84 22.10
N ALA A 475 -3.91 15.49 22.77
CA ALA A 475 -3.84 15.55 24.23
C ALA A 475 -5.05 16.27 24.84
N LEU A 476 -5.43 17.42 24.27
CA LEU A 476 -6.59 18.20 24.73
C LEU A 476 -7.89 17.41 24.52
N LEU A 477 -8.10 16.86 23.33
CA LEU A 477 -9.28 16.06 23.02
C LEU A 477 -9.41 14.84 23.95
N ARG A 478 -8.29 14.15 24.22
CA ARG A 478 -8.23 12.97 25.07
C ARG A 478 -8.57 13.27 26.54
N VAL A 479 -8.18 14.44 27.06
CA VAL A 479 -8.59 14.88 28.41
C VAL A 479 -10.08 15.22 28.43
N ALA A 480 -10.57 15.97 27.43
CA ALA A 480 -12.00 16.31 27.29
C ALA A 480 -12.90 15.05 27.19
N ASP A 481 -12.48 14.06 26.42
CA ASP A 481 -13.14 12.75 26.29
C ASP A 481 -13.06 11.91 27.59
N GLY A 482 -12.11 12.20 28.47
CA GLY A 482 -12.09 11.64 29.83
C GLY A 482 -13.14 12.27 30.74
N LEU A 483 -13.39 13.57 30.58
CA LEU A 483 -14.36 14.33 31.38
C LEU A 483 -15.82 13.99 31.04
N ASP A 484 -16.09 13.36 29.91
CA ASP A 484 -17.41 12.82 29.56
C ASP A 484 -17.38 11.30 29.35
N PHE A 485 -16.60 10.60 30.17
CA PHE A 485 -16.39 9.15 30.06
C PHE A 485 -17.67 8.32 30.03
N MET A 486 -18.71 8.76 30.75
CA MET A 486 -19.99 8.05 30.86
C MET A 486 -21.01 8.48 29.79
N HIS A 487 -20.64 9.39 28.88
CA HIS A 487 -21.51 9.95 27.82
C HIS A 487 -22.80 10.56 28.40
N SER A 488 -22.72 11.12 29.60
CA SER A 488 -23.86 11.63 30.36
C SER A 488 -23.91 13.16 30.37
N GLY A 489 -22.82 13.84 29.97
CA GLY A 489 -22.68 15.28 30.10
C GLY A 489 -22.68 15.75 31.55
N ALA A 490 -22.28 14.89 32.50
CA ALA A 490 -22.31 15.18 33.93
C ALA A 490 -21.40 16.38 34.29
N VAL A 491 -20.22 16.48 33.68
CA VAL A 491 -19.34 17.64 33.78
C VAL A 491 -19.89 18.78 32.91
N ARG A 492 -20.56 19.76 33.52
CA ARG A 492 -21.23 20.85 32.78
C ARG A 492 -20.27 21.94 32.33
N SER A 493 -19.25 22.23 33.14
CA SER A 493 -18.25 23.25 32.85
C SER A 493 -16.90 22.88 33.48
N ILE A 494 -15.83 23.49 32.98
CA ILE A 494 -14.49 23.38 33.56
C ILE A 494 -13.84 24.74 33.61
N ARG A 495 -12.97 24.95 34.59
CA ARG A 495 -12.05 26.08 34.67
C ARG A 495 -10.62 25.56 34.68
N CYS A 496 -9.79 26.09 33.80
CA CYS A 496 -8.40 25.69 33.73
C CYS A 496 -7.50 26.84 34.17
N THR A 497 -6.57 26.54 35.09
CA THR A 497 -5.57 27.50 35.56
C THR A 497 -4.17 26.92 35.41
N LEU A 498 -3.24 27.75 34.96
CA LEU A 498 -1.82 27.42 34.86
C LEU A 498 -1.07 28.15 35.99
N VAL A 499 -0.51 27.39 36.92
CA VAL A 499 0.26 27.95 38.06
C VAL A 499 1.58 27.20 38.18
N SER A 500 2.70 27.92 38.03
CA SER A 500 4.05 27.36 38.13
C SER A 500 4.24 26.09 37.29
N ASP A 501 3.88 26.16 36.00
CA ASP A 501 3.94 25.08 35.01
C ASP A 501 3.05 23.85 35.32
N LYS A 502 2.15 23.96 36.29
CA LYS A 502 1.13 22.95 36.59
C LYS A 502 -0.24 23.40 36.10
N VAL A 503 -0.92 22.51 35.40
CA VAL A 503 -2.28 22.71 34.90
C VAL A 503 -3.27 22.15 35.92
N PHE A 504 -4.18 22.98 36.41
CA PHE A 504 -5.30 22.60 37.25
C PHE A 504 -6.59 22.71 36.46
N ILE A 505 -7.42 21.67 36.51
CA ILE A 505 -8.72 21.60 35.86
C ILE A 505 -9.77 21.42 36.95
N ASP A 506 -10.44 22.50 37.32
CA ASP A 506 -11.54 22.47 38.28
C ASP A 506 -12.82 22.13 37.51
N VAL A 507 -13.51 21.04 37.88
CA VAL A 507 -14.71 20.58 37.17
C VAL A 507 -15.98 20.92 37.96
N GLU A 508 -17.01 21.39 37.25
CA GLU A 508 -18.33 21.67 37.81
C GLU A 508 -19.39 20.90 37.04
N GLY A 509 -20.33 20.27 37.76
CA GLY A 509 -21.27 19.35 37.14
C GLY A 509 -22.36 18.87 38.08
N ALA A 510 -23.13 17.88 37.62
CA ALA A 510 -24.21 17.27 38.37
C ALA A 510 -23.79 15.91 38.95
N GLY A 511 -24.13 15.68 40.22
CA GLY A 511 -23.91 14.40 40.89
C GLY A 511 -22.45 14.15 41.30
N ASP A 512 -22.12 12.88 41.52
CA ASP A 512 -20.75 12.43 41.79
C ASP A 512 -19.95 12.36 40.48
N LEU A 513 -18.86 13.12 40.41
CA LEU A 513 -17.98 13.24 39.24
C LEU A 513 -16.66 12.46 39.40
N ALA A 514 -16.53 11.59 40.41
CA ALA A 514 -15.30 10.87 40.69
C ALA A 514 -14.80 10.03 39.50
N ALA A 515 -15.72 9.39 38.76
CA ALA A 515 -15.40 8.56 37.61
C ALA A 515 -14.82 9.37 36.43
N GLU A 516 -15.43 10.52 36.12
CA GLU A 516 -15.00 11.45 35.09
C GLU A 516 -13.65 12.07 35.44
N LYS A 517 -13.47 12.52 36.68
CA LYS A 517 -12.20 13.06 37.19
C LYS A 517 -11.07 12.04 37.06
N GLU A 518 -11.30 10.81 37.53
CA GLU A 518 -10.30 9.74 37.46
C GLU A 518 -9.99 9.35 36.02
N ARG A 519 -11.00 9.25 35.15
CA ARG A 519 -10.77 8.93 33.74
C ARG A 519 -9.99 10.02 33.03
N ALA A 520 -10.31 11.30 33.26
CA ALA A 520 -9.57 12.43 32.71
C ALA A 520 -8.11 12.42 33.18
N ARG A 521 -7.85 12.13 34.46
CA ARG A 521 -6.50 12.00 35.03
C ARG A 521 -5.70 10.86 34.38
N LEU A 522 -6.33 9.70 34.16
CA LEU A 522 -5.71 8.56 33.48
C LEU A 522 -5.39 8.87 32.02
N LYS A 523 -6.29 9.58 31.33
CA LYS A 523 -6.13 10.03 29.93
C LYS A 523 -5.17 11.23 29.77
N GLY A 524 -4.70 11.83 30.87
CA GLY A 524 -3.72 12.92 30.87
C GLY A 524 -2.27 12.52 30.62
N ASP A 525 -1.98 11.26 30.30
CA ASP A 525 -0.64 10.75 29.95
C ASP A 525 -0.09 11.34 28.65
N LEU A 526 -0.91 11.49 27.60
CA LEU A 526 -0.45 12.16 26.38
C LEU A 526 -0.21 13.65 26.62
N PHE A 527 -1.07 14.29 27.44
CA PHE A 527 -0.86 15.66 27.88
C PHE A 527 0.48 15.81 28.62
N ALA A 528 0.79 14.90 29.54
CA ALA A 528 2.07 14.88 30.25
C ALA A 528 3.27 14.66 29.32
N ARG A 529 3.13 13.81 28.29
CA ARG A 529 4.17 13.61 27.27
C ARG A 529 4.43 14.88 26.46
N VAL A 530 3.38 15.61 26.07
CA VAL A 530 3.46 16.75 25.14
C VAL A 530 3.86 18.04 25.86
N PHE A 531 3.27 18.32 27.01
CA PHE A 531 3.45 19.58 27.73
C PHE A 531 4.38 19.47 28.94
N HIS A 532 5.00 18.30 29.14
CA HIS A 532 5.86 18.00 30.29
C HIS A 532 5.22 18.29 31.66
N SER A 533 3.88 18.29 31.71
CA SER A 533 3.07 18.61 32.88
C SER A 533 1.84 17.72 32.89
N ARG A 534 1.49 17.11 34.03
CA ARG A 534 0.28 16.28 34.14
C ARG A 534 -0.86 17.14 34.71
N PRO A 535 -2.03 17.19 34.05
CA PRO A 535 -3.13 18.00 34.55
C PRO A 535 -3.66 17.40 35.85
N VAL A 536 -3.91 18.27 36.83
CA VAL A 536 -4.52 17.93 38.11
C VAL A 536 -6.02 18.24 37.99
N VAL A 537 -6.83 17.20 37.92
CA VAL A 537 -8.29 17.30 37.80
C VAL A 537 -8.90 17.31 39.21
N ARG A 538 -9.64 18.36 39.56
CA ARG A 538 -10.14 18.63 40.92
C ARG A 538 -11.64 18.63 41.01
#